data_AF-A0A645GBK1-F1
#
_entry.id   AF-A0A645GBK1-F1
#
_cell.length_a   1.000
_cell.length_b   1.000
_cell.length_c   1.000
_cell.angle_alpha   90.00
_cell.angle_beta   90.00
_cell.angle_gamma   90.00
#
_symmetry.space_group_name_H-M   'P 1'
#
loop_
_entity.id
_entity.type
_entity.pdbx_description
1 polymer ?
#
loop_
_entity_poly.entity_id
_entity_poly.type
_entity_poly.pdbx_seq_one_letter_code
_entity_poly.pdbx_strand_id
1 'polypeptide(L)'
;MDGKVTGKEEVGEYTLRLVSSNASLKEKLLLLDNNLDDRVVELCKLYLSMNVKEKDVQLLFTDIQKEEQTLLFTVLDADSHVLGSIACEMELYTQLVETVKAFALRKGYFTKVDQMWAYQMIRNSAGR
;
A
#
# COMPACT_ATOMS: atom_id res chain seq x y z
N MET A 1 -30.87 5.50 -23.33
CA MET A 1 -29.49 5.62 -22.81
C MET A 1 -28.63 4.82 -23.76
N ASP A 2 -27.91 5.49 -24.65
CA ASP A 2 -27.08 4.82 -25.66
C ASP A 2 -25.82 4.26 -24.99
N GLY A 3 -25.72 2.93 -24.98
CA GLY A 3 -24.62 2.16 -24.42
C GLY A 3 -23.32 2.26 -25.20
N LYS A 4 -22.78 3.47 -25.37
CA LYS A 4 -21.40 3.70 -25.82
C LYS A 4 -20.53 4.05 -24.61
N VAL A 5 -20.18 3.04 -23.81
CA VAL A 5 -19.01 3.10 -22.91
C VAL A 5 -17.96 2.12 -23.43
N THR A 6 -17.52 2.34 -24.66
CA THR A 6 -16.36 1.65 -25.23
C THR A 6 -15.50 2.68 -25.96
N GLY A 7 -14.88 3.56 -25.17
CA GLY A 7 -13.74 4.36 -25.59
C GLY A 7 -12.46 3.66 -25.15
N LYS A 8 -11.45 3.60 -26.03
CA LYS A 8 -10.08 3.32 -25.60
C LYS A 8 -9.57 4.58 -24.89
N GLU A 9 -9.77 4.67 -23.58
CA GLU A 9 -9.05 5.65 -22.79
C GLU A 9 -7.58 5.22 -22.74
N GLU A 10 -6.69 6.09 -23.20
CA GLU A 10 -5.27 5.86 -23.05
C GLU A 10 -4.92 5.96 -21.57
N VAL A 11 -4.83 4.81 -20.90
CA VAL A 11 -4.35 4.67 -19.53
C VAL A 11 -2.87 5.08 -19.35
N GLY A 12 -2.24 5.61 -20.39
CA GLY A 12 -0.83 6.01 -20.44
C GLY A 12 -0.46 7.09 -19.42
N GLU A 13 -1.44 7.88 -18.95
CA GLU A 13 -1.21 8.91 -17.93
C GLU A 13 -1.34 8.41 -16.49
N TYR A 14 -1.95 7.23 -16.29
CA TYR A 14 -2.18 6.66 -14.97
C TYR A 14 -1.03 5.78 -14.51
N THR A 15 -0.80 5.73 -13.20
CA THR A 15 -0.05 4.62 -12.60
C THR A 15 -1.02 3.49 -12.32
N LEU A 16 -0.73 2.29 -12.82
CA LEU A 16 -1.65 1.15 -12.75
C LEU A 16 -1.15 0.15 -11.70
N ARG A 17 -2.06 -0.46 -10.94
CA ARG A 17 -1.72 -1.45 -9.92
C ARG A 17 -2.09 -2.86 -10.36
N LEU A 18 -1.16 -3.79 -10.20
CA LEU A 18 -1.41 -5.22 -10.31
C LEU A 18 -1.72 -5.77 -8.92
N VAL A 19 -2.89 -6.40 -8.76
CA VAL A 19 -3.32 -7.04 -7.51
C VAL A 19 -3.54 -8.53 -7.75
N SER A 20 -3.23 -9.36 -6.75
CA SER A 20 -3.33 -10.82 -6.84
C SER A 20 -4.44 -11.43 -5.98
N SER A 21 -5.18 -10.60 -5.23
CA SER A 21 -6.26 -11.06 -4.36
C SER A 21 -7.34 -9.99 -4.20
N ASN A 22 -8.55 -10.42 -3.83
CA ASN A 22 -9.65 -9.51 -3.51
C ASN A 22 -9.33 -8.62 -2.30
N ALA A 23 -8.58 -9.14 -1.31
CA ALA A 23 -8.16 -8.36 -0.15
C ALA A 23 -7.25 -7.20 -0.56
N SER A 24 -6.23 -7.48 -1.40
CA SER A 24 -5.35 -6.43 -1.93
C SER A 24 -6.09 -5.45 -2.83
N LEU A 25 -7.06 -5.90 -3.63
CA LEU A 25 -7.90 -4.98 -4.42
C LEU A 25 -8.70 -4.03 -3.52
N LYS A 26 -9.39 -4.57 -2.50
CA LYS A 26 -10.16 -3.77 -1.54
C LYS A 26 -9.29 -2.74 -0.84
N GLU A 27 -8.11 -3.17 -0.39
CA GLU A 27 -7.14 -2.26 0.22
C GLU A 27 -6.76 -1.11 -0.74
N LYS A 28 -6.40 -1.39 -1.99
CA LYS A 28 -6.04 -0.33 -2.95
C LYS A 28 -7.19 0.65 -3.20
N LEU A 29 -8.45 0.18 -3.18
CA LEU A 29 -9.62 1.04 -3.27
C LEU A 29 -9.76 1.92 -2.02
N LEU A 30 -9.62 1.35 -0.81
CA LEU A 30 -9.67 2.12 0.43
C LEU A 30 -8.58 3.20 0.51
N LEU A 31 -7.37 2.89 0.04
CA LEU A 31 -6.27 3.85 -0.04
C LEU A 31 -6.59 4.99 -1.01
N LEU A 32 -7.15 4.66 -2.18
CA LEU A 32 -7.57 5.65 -3.17
C LEU A 32 -8.68 6.56 -2.61
N ASP A 33 -9.70 5.99 -1.98
CA ASP A 33 -10.84 6.72 -1.40
C ASP A 33 -10.40 7.69 -0.30
N ASN A 34 -9.33 7.36 0.41
CA ASN A 34 -8.74 8.19 1.46
C ASN A 34 -7.60 9.11 0.97
N ASN A 35 -7.34 9.16 -0.34
CA ASN A 35 -6.26 9.94 -0.95
C ASN A 35 -4.87 9.61 -0.35
N LEU A 36 -4.64 8.34 -0.02
CA LEU A 36 -3.36 7.83 0.46
C LEU A 36 -2.53 7.27 -0.70
N ASP A 37 -1.24 7.63 -0.74
CA ASP A 37 -0.26 7.00 -1.61
C ASP A 37 0.07 5.59 -1.12
N ASP A 38 -0.28 4.59 -1.91
CA ASP A 38 -0.11 3.18 -1.56
C ASP A 38 1.35 2.77 -1.39
N ARG A 39 2.29 3.45 -2.07
CA ARG A 39 3.72 3.23 -1.90
C ARG A 39 4.17 3.57 -0.48
N VAL A 40 3.65 4.66 0.07
CA VAL A 40 3.97 5.10 1.44
C VAL A 40 3.39 4.10 2.43
N VAL A 41 2.16 3.64 2.19
CA VAL A 41 1.52 2.63 3.02
C VAL A 41 2.31 1.32 3.03
N GLU A 42 2.81 0.84 1.88
CA GLU A 42 3.66 -0.36 1.87
C GLU A 42 4.98 -0.16 2.63
N LEU A 43 5.57 1.05 2.63
CA LEU A 43 6.71 1.35 3.49
C LEU A 43 6.32 1.36 4.98
N CYS A 44 5.20 1.97 5.35
CA CYS A 44 4.68 1.90 6.72
C CYS A 44 4.52 0.45 7.19
N LYS A 45 3.90 -0.41 6.37
CA LYS A 45 3.76 -1.83 6.67
C LYS A 45 5.11 -2.52 6.88
N LEU A 46 6.11 -2.21 6.05
CA LEU A 46 7.45 -2.76 6.20
C LEU A 46 8.06 -2.35 7.56
N TYR A 47 7.95 -1.08 7.95
CA TYR A 47 8.42 -0.61 9.27
C TYR A 47 7.67 -1.29 10.42
N LEU A 48 6.34 -1.39 10.33
CA LEU A 48 5.51 -2.05 11.34
C LEU A 48 5.88 -3.53 11.50
N SER A 49 6.10 -4.25 10.39
CA SER A 49 6.46 -5.67 10.40
C SER A 49 7.77 -5.96 11.14
N MET A 50 8.69 -4.99 11.24
CA MET A 50 9.93 -5.16 12.03
C MET A 50 9.66 -5.26 13.53
N ASN A 51 8.51 -4.77 13.99
CA ASN A 51 8.11 -4.74 15.39
C ASN A 51 7.06 -5.82 15.73
N VAL A 52 6.58 -6.59 14.75
CA VAL A 52 5.66 -7.71 14.97
C VAL A 52 6.48 -8.93 15.40
N LYS A 53 6.01 -9.65 16.42
CA LYS A 53 6.73 -10.83 16.96
C LYS A 53 6.58 -12.04 16.05
N GLU A 54 5.42 -12.16 15.44
CA GLU A 54 5.03 -13.23 14.54
C GLU A 54 5.77 -13.08 13.20
N LYS A 55 6.29 -14.20 12.71
CA LYS A 55 6.93 -14.26 11.39
C LYS A 55 5.87 -14.44 10.31
N ASP A 56 6.22 -14.01 9.10
CA ASP A 56 5.41 -14.21 7.90
C ASP A 56 3.98 -13.64 8.00
N VAL A 57 3.83 -12.52 8.72
CA VAL A 57 2.57 -11.80 8.81
C VAL A 57 2.30 -10.95 7.58
N GLN A 58 1.04 -10.84 7.21
CA GLN A 58 0.56 -9.86 6.24
C GLN A 58 -0.14 -8.72 6.96
N LEU A 59 0.15 -7.48 6.55
CA LEU A 59 -0.54 -6.29 7.05
C LEU A 59 -1.47 -5.74 5.97
N LEU A 60 -2.73 -5.53 6.32
CA LEU A 60 -3.73 -4.89 5.47
C LEU A 60 -4.21 -3.59 6.10
N PHE A 61 -4.17 -2.49 5.36
CA PHE A 61 -4.77 -1.23 5.75
C PHE A 61 -6.28 -1.38 5.84
N THR A 62 -6.83 -0.90 6.95
CA THR A 62 -8.24 -1.07 7.30
C THR A 62 -8.94 0.27 7.44
N ASP A 63 -8.35 1.25 8.12
CA ASP A 63 -9.00 2.53 8.40
C ASP A 63 -8.01 3.65 8.79
N ILE A 64 -8.49 4.90 8.79
CA ILE A 64 -7.82 6.06 9.37
C ILE A 64 -8.53 6.45 10.66
N GLN A 65 -7.82 6.38 11.78
CA GLN A 65 -8.30 6.87 13.06
C GLN A 65 -7.93 8.35 13.20
N LYS A 66 -8.87 9.23 12.84
CA LYS A 66 -8.63 10.68 12.72
C LYS A 66 -8.36 11.37 14.05
N GLU A 67 -8.95 10.91 15.14
CA GLU A 67 -8.74 11.53 16.46
C GLU A 67 -7.34 11.19 16.99
N GLU A 68 -6.92 9.95 16.78
CA GLU A 68 -5.65 9.39 17.20
C GLU A 68 -4.50 9.72 16.23
N GLN A 69 -4.80 10.24 15.04
CA GLN A 69 -3.83 10.50 13.97
C GLN A 69 -3.05 9.24 13.58
N THR A 70 -3.74 8.11 13.42
CA THR A 70 -3.11 6.84 13.00
C THR A 70 -3.78 6.19 11.80
N LEU A 71 -2.98 5.42 11.05
CA LEU A 71 -3.44 4.44 10.09
C LEU A 71 -3.55 3.08 10.79
N LEU A 72 -4.71 2.43 10.70
CA LEU A 72 -4.95 1.14 11.30
C LEU A 72 -4.74 0.00 10.29
N PHE A 73 -4.03 -1.03 10.72
CA PHE A 73 -3.77 -2.23 9.92
C PHE A 73 -4.26 -3.48 10.64
N THR A 74 -4.94 -4.36 9.92
CA THR A 74 -5.20 -5.72 10.37
C THR A 74 -3.96 -6.58 10.15
N VAL A 75 -3.58 -7.33 11.18
CA VAL A 75 -2.48 -8.31 11.13
C VAL A 75 -3.08 -9.68 10.82
N LEU A 76 -2.58 -10.30 9.74
CA LEU A 76 -2.97 -11.64 9.31
C LEU A 76 -1.79 -12.59 9.42
N ASP A 77 -2.05 -13.85 9.79
CA ASP A 77 -1.07 -14.93 9.66
C ASP A 77 -0.95 -15.43 8.21
N ALA A 78 -0.08 -16.42 7.99
CA ALA A 78 0.14 -17.03 6.68
C ALA A 78 -1.12 -17.71 6.09
N ASP A 79 -2.05 -18.13 6.94
CA ASP A 79 -3.33 -18.76 6.56
C ASP A 79 -4.48 -17.72 6.45
N SER A 80 -4.15 -16.43 6.51
CA SER A 80 -5.10 -15.30 6.46
C SER A 80 -6.06 -15.21 7.65
N HIS A 81 -5.74 -15.81 8.80
CA HIS A 81 -6.49 -15.58 10.03
C HIS A 81 -6.09 -14.24 10.66
N VAL A 82 -7.07 -13.57 11.27
CA VAL A 82 -6.84 -12.30 11.97
C VAL A 82 -6.15 -12.56 13.31
N LEU A 83 -4.94 -12.04 13.46
CA LEU A 83 -4.18 -12.07 14.72
C LEU A 83 -4.46 -10.84 15.58
N GLY A 84 -4.84 -9.73 14.97
CA GLY A 84 -5.12 -8.49 15.68
C GLY A 84 -5.03 -7.26 14.78
N SER A 85 -4.70 -6.12 15.38
CA SER A 85 -4.47 -4.87 14.66
C SER A 85 -3.24 -4.15 15.20
N ILE A 86 -2.62 -3.35 14.33
CA ILE A 86 -1.46 -2.50 14.64
C ILE A 86 -1.68 -1.13 14.01
N ALA A 87 -1.25 -0.08 14.70
CA ALA A 87 -1.38 1.30 14.24
C ALA A 87 -0.02 1.83 13.73
N CYS A 88 -0.08 2.69 12.71
CA CYS A 88 1.03 3.50 12.25
C CYS A 88 0.69 4.97 12.48
N GLU A 89 1.54 5.70 13.19
CA GLU A 89 1.39 7.14 13.36
C GLU A 89 1.39 7.86 12.01
N MET A 90 0.48 8.82 11.81
CA MET A 90 0.44 9.65 10.60
C MET A 90 1.73 10.46 10.42
N GLU A 91 2.48 10.72 11.51
CA GLU A 91 3.81 11.32 11.43
C GLU A 91 4.78 10.44 10.62
N LEU A 92 4.82 9.12 10.89
CA LEU A 92 5.67 8.19 10.13
C LEU A 92 5.24 8.15 8.66
N TYR A 93 3.93 8.10 8.38
CA TYR A 93 3.42 8.19 7.02
C TYR A 93 3.95 9.45 6.32
N THR A 94 3.84 10.60 6.97
CA THR A 94 4.25 11.89 6.43
C THR A 94 5.75 11.94 6.16
N GLN A 95 6.58 11.39 7.06
CA GLN A 95 8.03 11.29 6.85
C GLN A 95 8.38 10.43 5.63
N LEU A 96 7.63 9.35 5.40
CA LEU A 96 7.87 8.42 4.29
C LEU A 96 7.39 8.93 2.92
N VAL A 97 6.57 9.98 2.87
CA VAL A 97 6.16 10.64 1.61
C VAL A 97 7.38 11.14 0.83
N GLU A 98 8.38 11.70 1.50
CA GLU A 98 9.59 12.16 0.83
C GLU A 98 10.41 11.00 0.27
N THR A 99 10.49 9.89 0.99
CA THR A 99 11.21 8.68 0.56
C THR A 99 10.64 8.11 -0.73
N VAL A 100 9.31 8.04 -0.88
CA VAL A 100 8.68 7.47 -2.08
C VAL A 100 8.83 8.33 -3.34
N LYS A 101 9.24 9.59 -3.23
CA LYS A 101 9.56 10.43 -4.41
C LYS A 101 10.71 9.84 -5.22
N ALA A 102 11.65 9.16 -4.57
CA ALA A 102 12.72 8.42 -5.25
C ALA A 102 12.23 7.14 -5.94
N PHE A 103 11.01 6.70 -5.64
CA PHE A 103 10.40 5.44 -6.08
C PHE A 103 9.30 5.69 -7.12
N ALA A 104 9.63 6.44 -8.16
CA ALA A 104 8.69 6.80 -9.23
C ALA A 104 8.21 5.55 -9.99
N LEU A 105 6.91 5.47 -10.22
CA LEU A 105 6.30 4.40 -11.00
C LEU A 105 6.20 4.80 -12.46
N ARG A 106 6.36 3.82 -13.36
CA ARG A 106 6.18 4.03 -14.79
C ARG A 106 4.69 4.12 -15.12
N LYS A 107 4.26 5.25 -15.67
CA LYS A 107 2.87 5.44 -16.13
C LYS A 107 2.53 4.48 -17.28
N GLY A 108 1.28 4.03 -17.35
CA GLY A 108 0.78 3.08 -18.35
C GLY A 108 1.20 1.62 -18.14
N TYR A 109 1.96 1.31 -17.07
CA TYR A 109 2.40 -0.05 -16.74
C TYR A 109 1.78 -0.52 -15.44
N PHE A 110 1.26 -1.75 -15.46
CA PHE A 110 0.80 -2.44 -14.26
C PHE A 110 2.00 -2.75 -13.36
N THR A 111 2.00 -2.17 -12.15
CA THR A 111 3.03 -2.41 -11.15
C THR A 111 2.42 -3.06 -9.92
N LYS A 112 3.05 -4.13 -9.43
CA LYS A 112 2.68 -4.73 -8.14
C LYS A 112 3.36 -3.92 -7.02
N VAL A 113 2.58 -3.13 -6.30
CA VAL A 113 3.03 -2.33 -5.14
C VAL A 113 2.51 -3.04 -3.89
N ASP A 114 3.33 -3.92 -3.33
CA ASP A 114 3.07 -4.71 -2.12
C ASP A 114 4.27 -4.61 -1.15
N GLN A 115 4.21 -5.32 -0.02
CA GLN A 115 5.30 -5.33 0.97
C GLN A 115 6.64 -5.80 0.38
N MET A 116 6.61 -6.73 -0.58
CA MET A 116 7.82 -7.20 -1.27
C MET A 116 8.42 -6.09 -2.15
N TRP A 117 7.58 -5.33 -2.85
CA TRP A 117 8.00 -4.12 -3.55
C TRP A 117 8.67 -3.12 -2.60
N ALA A 118 8.06 -2.83 -1.44
CA ALA A 118 8.62 -1.92 -0.45
C ALA A 118 10.01 -2.37 0.04
N TYR A 119 10.15 -3.65 0.37
CA TYR A 119 11.43 -4.24 0.75
C TYR A 119 12.49 -4.07 -0.35
N GLN A 120 12.13 -4.35 -1.61
CA GLN A 120 13.05 -4.22 -2.74
C GLN A 120 13.48 -2.77 -2.95
N MET A 121 12.57 -1.79 -2.83
CA MET A 121 12.93 -0.38 -3.00
C MET A 121 13.91 0.10 -1.94
N ILE A 122 13.68 -0.23 -0.66
CA ILE A 122 14.59 0.13 0.44
C ILE A 122 15.94 -0.57 0.31
N ARG A 123 15.94 -1.88 0.00
CA ARG A 123 17.19 -2.63 -0.21
C ARG A 123 18.03 -2.02 -1.33
N ASN A 124 17.40 -1.63 -2.44
CA ASN A 124 18.09 -1.06 -3.59
C ASN A 124 18.54 0.39 -3.37
N SER A 125 17.91 1.14 -2.45
CA SER A 125 18.35 2.49 -2.08
C SER A 125 19.52 2.50 -1.11
N ALA A 126 19.65 1.48 -0.25
CA ALA A 126 20.75 1.37 0.73
C ALA A 126 22.09 0.96 0.09
N GLY A 127 22.07 0.39 -1.11
CA GLY A 127 23.26 0.00 -1.87
C GLY A 127 23.79 1.07 -2.85
N ARG A 128 23.30 2.31 -2.75
CA ARG A 128 23.73 3.45 -3.58
C ARG A 128 24.56 4.43 -2.79
#